data_AF-A0A542B0Y6-F1
#
_entry.id   AF-A0A542B0Y6-F1
#
_cell.length_a   1.000
_cell.length_b   1.000
_cell.length_c   1.000
_cell.angle_alpha   90.00
_cell.angle_beta   90.00
_cell.angle_gamma   90.00
#
_symmetry.space_group_name_H-M   'P 1'
#
loop_
_entity.id
_entity.type
_entity.pdbx_description
1 polymer ?
#
loop_
_entity_poly.entity_id
_entity_poly.type
_entity_poly.pdbx_seq_one_letter_code
_entity_poly.pdbx_strand_id
1 'polypeptide(L)'
;MNKIKFRNQCGGLEESMKTVQEFDTEDQLKTYLEKYHHAVIKKIKFKHQVYDHRIGWDSYYVSVYIQWFLGHWHWQCVGISNGKFY
;
A
#
# COMPACT_ATOMS: atom_id res chain seq x y z
N MET A 1 4.97 -13.89 -12.53
CA MET A 1 4.16 -13.61 -11.32
C MET A 1 3.82 -12.14 -11.33
N ASN A 2 2.58 -11.78 -11.02
CA ASN A 2 2.21 -10.38 -10.91
C ASN A 2 2.66 -9.87 -9.53
N LYS A 3 3.45 -8.80 -9.51
CA LYS A 3 3.94 -8.19 -8.26
C LYS A 3 2.95 -7.17 -7.72
N ILE A 4 2.93 -7.03 -6.40
CA ILE A 4 2.27 -5.95 -5.67
C ILE A 4 3.19 -4.72 -5.73
N LYS A 5 2.76 -3.66 -6.42
CA LYS A 5 3.44 -2.36 -6.36
C LYS A 5 2.80 -1.53 -5.27
N PHE A 6 3.60 -0.94 -4.39
CA PHE A 6 3.15 -0.10 -3.28
C PHE A 6 3.88 1.23 -3.34
N ARG A 7 3.18 2.33 -3.02
CA ARG A 7 3.80 3.64 -2.83
C ARG A 7 3.19 4.35 -1.65
N ASN A 8 4.02 5.11 -0.93
CA ASN A 8 3.53 6.02 0.08
C ASN A 8 2.85 7.22 -0.60
N GLN A 9 1.78 7.71 0.03
CA GLN A 9 1.18 8.97 -0.37
C GLN A 9 1.96 10.11 0.30
N CYS A 10 2.91 10.67 -0.43
CA CYS A 10 3.78 11.75 0.03
C CYS A 10 3.66 12.93 -0.93
N GLY A 11 3.15 14.08 -0.43
CA GLY A 11 3.05 15.32 -1.20
C GLY A 11 2.44 15.12 -2.59
N GLY A 12 3.24 15.37 -3.63
CA GLY A 12 2.84 15.21 -5.03
C GLY A 12 2.96 13.79 -5.60
N LEU A 13 2.43 13.57 -6.81
CA LEU A 13 2.56 12.27 -7.50
C LEU A 13 4.03 11.88 -7.68
N GLU A 14 4.88 12.81 -8.12
CA GLU A 14 6.30 12.54 -8.38
C GLU A 14 7.04 12.07 -7.11
N GLU A 15 6.82 12.73 -5.98
CA GLU A 15 7.40 12.36 -4.69
C GLU A 15 6.90 11.01 -4.22
N SER A 16 5.60 10.76 -4.37
CA SER A 16 5.00 9.46 -4.07
C SER A 16 5.63 8.35 -4.93
N MET A 17 5.89 8.59 -6.22
CA MET A 17 6.50 7.61 -7.13
C MET A 17 7.95 7.27 -6.78
N LYS A 18 8.68 8.16 -6.09
CA LYS A 18 10.03 7.87 -5.57
C LYS A 18 10.03 6.85 -4.43
N THR A 19 8.87 6.58 -3.83
CA THR A 19 8.73 5.64 -2.69
C THR A 19 8.28 4.24 -3.11
N VAL A 20 8.20 3.97 -4.42
CA VAL A 20 7.65 2.72 -4.93
C VAL A 20 8.48 1.53 -4.45
N GLN A 21 7.79 0.53 -3.92
CA GLN A 21 8.33 -0.78 -3.56
C GLN A 21 7.52 -1.87 -4.26
N GLU A 22 8.18 -2.97 -4.61
CA GLU A 22 7.53 -4.13 -5.22
C GLU A 22 7.63 -5.34 -4.28
N PHE A 23 6.53 -6.09 -4.17
CA PHE A 23 6.44 -7.28 -3.34
C PHE A 23 5.83 -8.43 -4.14
N ASP A 24 6.30 -9.66 -3.91
CA ASP A 24 5.75 -10.85 -4.56
C ASP A 24 4.51 -11.38 -3.82
N THR A 25 4.37 -11.07 -2.53
CA THR A 25 3.26 -11.52 -1.68
C THR A 25 2.76 -10.43 -0.74
N GLU A 26 1.50 -10.56 -0.29
CA GLU A 26 0.94 -9.65 0.72
C GLU A 26 1.71 -9.74 2.06
N ASP A 27 2.28 -10.90 2.40
CA ASP A 27 3.08 -11.07 3.61
C ASP A 27 4.36 -10.24 3.58
N GLN A 28 5.03 -10.15 2.42
CA GLN A 28 6.20 -9.28 2.27
C GLN A 28 5.84 -7.80 2.44
N LEU A 29 4.72 -7.37 1.85
CA LEU A 29 4.19 -6.02 2.06
C LEU A 29 3.87 -5.78 3.54
N LYS A 30 3.26 -6.77 4.22
CA LYS A 30 2.96 -6.69 5.65
C LYS A 30 4.23 -6.52 6.48
N THR A 31 5.24 -7.36 6.29
CA THR A 31 6.53 -7.27 7.00
C THR A 31 7.20 -5.92 6.77
N TYR A 32 7.16 -5.41 5.54
CA TYR A 32 7.66 -4.07 5.23
C TYR A 32 6.93 -2.99 6.03
N LEU A 33 5.60 -3.01 6.04
CA LEU A 33 4.78 -2.01 6.75
C LEU A 33 4.93 -2.11 8.27
N GLU A 34 5.04 -3.32 8.85
CA GLU A 34 5.29 -3.52 10.28
C GLU A 34 6.63 -2.90 10.70
N LYS A 35 7.66 -3.09 9.87
CA LYS A 35 8.98 -2.48 10.08
C LYS A 35 8.92 -0.96 9.91
N TYR A 36 8.24 -0.47 8.88
CA TYR A 36 8.13 0.95 8.57
C TYR A 36 7.40 1.74 9.67
N HIS A 37 6.35 1.15 10.26
CA HIS A 37 5.55 1.80 11.30
C HIS A 37 5.96 1.42 12.73
N HIS A 38 6.93 0.52 12.91
CA HIS A 38 7.29 -0.04 14.22
C HIS A 38 6.07 -0.57 14.99
N ALA A 39 5.15 -1.24 14.29
CA ALA A 39 3.88 -1.70 14.85
C ALA A 39 3.50 -3.08 14.29
N VAL A 40 2.75 -3.85 15.07
CA VAL A 40 2.21 -5.14 14.63
C VAL A 40 0.94 -4.91 13.82
N ILE A 41 0.89 -5.43 12.59
CA ILE A 41 -0.26 -5.30 11.70
C ILE A 41 -1.18 -6.51 11.89
N LYS A 42 -2.41 -6.24 12.30
CA LYS A 42 -3.45 -7.26 12.45
C LYS A 42 -4.10 -7.61 11.11
N LYS A 43 -4.33 -6.60 10.28
CA LYS A 43 -5.01 -6.75 8.99
C LYS A 43 -4.66 -5.63 8.03
N ILE A 44 -4.58 -5.96 6.74
CA ILE A 44 -4.55 -5.00 5.64
C ILE A 44 -5.83 -5.19 4.82
N LYS A 45 -6.46 -4.10 4.39
CA LYS A 45 -7.57 -4.14 3.44
C LYS A 45 -7.24 -3.28 2.24
N PHE A 46 -7.50 -3.81 1.06
CA PHE A 46 -7.36 -3.10 -0.20
C PHE A 46 -8.75 -2.82 -0.77
N LYS A 47 -9.05 -1.55 -1.07
CA LYS A 47 -10.29 -1.15 -1.75
C LYS A 47 -9.91 -0.44 -3.05
N HIS A 48 -10.21 -1.09 -4.18
CA HIS A 48 -10.00 -0.49 -5.50
C HIS A 48 -10.72 0.85 -5.60
N GLN A 49 -10.07 1.81 -6.26
CA GLN A 49 -10.63 3.13 -6.53
C GLN A 49 -10.82 3.32 -8.01
N VAL A 50 -9.72 3.36 -8.75
CA VAL A 50 -9.71 3.71 -10.17
C VAL A 50 -8.37 3.30 -10.77
N TYR A 51 -8.34 3.07 -12.07
CA TYR A 51 -7.11 2.98 -12.82
C TYR A 51 -6.50 4.38 -13.03
N ASP A 52 -5.26 4.60 -12.56
CA ASP A 52 -4.54 5.85 -12.76
C ASP A 52 -3.71 5.79 -14.05
N HIS A 53 -4.26 6.35 -15.12
CA HIS A 53 -3.62 6.39 -16.44
C HIS A 53 -2.25 7.07 -16.46
N ARG A 54 -1.92 7.93 -15.48
CA ARG A 54 -0.64 8.66 -15.45
C ARG A 54 0.54 7.75 -15.09
N ILE A 55 0.29 6.78 -14.22
CA ILE A 55 1.29 5.82 -13.74
C ILE A 55 1.03 4.40 -14.28
N GLY A 56 -0.10 4.22 -14.96
CA GLY A 56 -0.53 2.98 -15.57
C GLY A 56 -0.96 1.93 -14.55
N TRP A 57 -1.33 2.30 -13.33
CA TRP A 57 -1.61 1.36 -12.24
C TRP A 57 -3.02 1.53 -11.73
N ASP A 58 -3.64 0.43 -11.31
CA ASP A 58 -4.77 0.52 -10.41
C ASP A 58 -4.37 1.22 -9.12
N SER A 59 -5.21 2.15 -8.68
CA SER A 59 -5.11 2.81 -7.39
C SER A 59 -6.12 2.20 -6.44
N TYR A 60 -5.63 1.88 -5.24
CA TYR A 60 -6.43 1.33 -4.16
C TYR A 60 -6.23 2.20 -2.94
N TYR A 61 -7.29 2.35 -2.14
CA TYR A 61 -7.13 2.72 -0.75
C TYR A 61 -6.70 1.50 0.04
N VAL A 62 -5.63 1.68 0.81
CA VAL A 62 -5.08 0.62 1.66
C VAL A 62 -5.34 1.03 3.09
N SER A 63 -6.12 0.22 3.80
CA SER A 63 -6.36 0.43 5.23
C SER A 63 -5.53 -0.59 6.02
N VAL A 64 -4.53 -0.08 6.75
CA VAL A 64 -3.71 -0.89 7.66
C VAL A 64 -4.30 -0.78 9.07
N TYR A 65 -4.61 -1.93 9.68
CA TYR A 65 -5.11 -2.03 11.05
C TYR A 65 -3.98 -2.53 11.95
N ILE A 66 -3.43 -1.65 12.75
CA ILE A 66 -2.39 -2.00 13.72
C ILE A 66 -3.02 -2.45 15.04
N GLN A 67 -2.32 -3.34 15.75
CA GLN A 67 -2.61 -3.67 17.14
C GLN A 67 -1.86 -2.70 18.04
N TRP A 68 -2.59 -1.81 18.72
CA TRP A 68 -2.01 -0.85 19.67
C TRP A 68 -2.72 -0.96 21.01
N PHE A 69 -1.97 -0.73 22.10
CA PHE A 69 -2.43 -0.92 23.49
C PHE A 69 -3.64 -0.05 23.87
N LEU A 70 -3.95 1.01 23.11
CA LEU A 70 -5.02 1.99 23.40
C LEU A 70 -5.98 2.30 22.22
N GLY A 71 -5.91 1.60 21.08
CA GLY A 71 -6.86 1.84 19.97
C GLY A 71 -6.41 1.39 18.57
N HIS A 72 -7.25 1.68 17.57
CA HIS A 72 -7.01 1.41 16.15
C HIS A 72 -6.45 2.65 15.44
N TRP A 73 -5.26 2.55 14.85
CA TRP A 73 -4.74 3.58 13.95
C TRP A 73 -5.00 3.18 12.50
N HIS A 74 -5.47 4.13 11.69
CA HIS A 74 -5.82 3.94 10.28
C HIS A 74 -4.95 4.87 9.45
N TRP A 75 -4.16 4.28 8.56
CA TRP A 75 -3.45 5.02 7.53
C TRP A 75 -3.99 4.62 6.15
N GLN A 76 -4.14 5.62 5.28
CA GLN A 76 -4.54 5.45 3.89
C GLN A 76 -3.32 5.72 3.01
N CYS A 77 -2.93 4.76 2.17
CA CYS A 77 -2.15 5.07 0.97
C CYS A 77 -2.98 4.87 -0.28
N VAL A 78 -2.54 5.56 -1.33
CA VAL A 78 -3.12 5.56 -2.66
C VAL A 78 -2.09 5.02 -3.65
N GLY A 79 -2.42 3.90 -4.29
CA GLY A 79 -1.64 3.36 -5.41
C GLY A 79 -1.00 2.01 -5.14
N ILE A 80 -1.82 0.98 -4.89
CA ILE A 80 -1.36 -0.41 -4.93
C ILE A 80 -1.80 -1.06 -6.24
N SER A 81 -0.92 -1.71 -7.00
CA SER A 81 -1.35 -2.55 -8.13
C SER A 81 -0.93 -3.99 -7.90
N ASN A 82 -1.82 -4.95 -8.20
CA ASN A 82 -1.52 -6.38 -8.19
C ASN A 82 -1.07 -6.89 -9.57
N GLY A 83 -0.61 -6.00 -10.45
CA GLY A 83 -0.06 -6.33 -11.77
C GLY A 83 -1.06 -6.82 -12.81
N LYS A 84 -2.37 -6.59 -12.66
CA LYS A 84 -3.33 -6.87 -13.74
C LYS A 84 -3.57 -5.66 -14.63
N PHE A 85 -3.02 -5.72 -15.82
CA PHE A 85 -3.36 -4.87 -16.96
C PHE A 85 -4.30 -5.69 -17.85
N TYR A 86 -5.53 -5.21 -18.05
CA TYR A 86 -6.42 -5.64 -19.13
C TYR A 86 -6.57 -4.46 -20.09
#